data_AF-A0A918WFX4-F1
#
_entry.id   AF-A0A918WFX4-F1
#
_cell.length_a   1.000
_cell.length_b   1.000
_cell.length_c   1.000
_cell.angle_alpha   90.00
_cell.angle_beta   90.00
_cell.angle_gamma   90.00
#
_symmetry.space_group_name_H-M   'P 1'
#
loop_
_entity.id
_entity.type
_entity.pdbx_description
1 polymer ?
#
loop_
_entity_poly.entity_id
_entity_poly.type
_entity_poly.pdbx_seq_one_letter_code
_entity_poly.pdbx_strand_id
1 'polypeptide(L)'
;MVSVMLTAQIGAFVPCLELKTGEILLRMMSKISNLSNEQLAYHSARLAMGVSLLFHGGVRLPKLQTFASGVAKGYEGTFIGGFPSLTAGYFIVFAEVAVGLGLLIGGQFTRWALVLGIALMGVLMFGTTLVEAWERLPSQIVHLIIFYLILMNRHTSGPKVEPALK
;
A
#
# COMPACT_ATOMS: atom_id res chain seq x y z
N MET A 1 -53.08 0.70 -27.54
CA MET A 1 -53.05 0.25 -26.12
C MET A 1 -51.71 -0.33 -25.68
N VAL A 2 -50.88 -0.93 -26.55
CA VAL A 2 -49.58 -1.52 -26.16
C VAL A 2 -48.48 -0.48 -25.84
N SER A 3 -48.51 0.71 -26.44
CA SER A 3 -47.47 1.74 -26.25
C SER A 3 -47.52 2.49 -24.91
N VAL A 4 -48.63 2.45 -24.18
CA VAL A 4 -48.80 3.15 -22.88
C VAL A 4 -48.39 2.26 -21.71
N MET A 5 -48.45 0.92 -21.87
CA MET A 5 -47.98 -0.02 -20.84
C MET A 5 -46.45 -0.13 -20.80
N LEU A 6 -45.75 0.14 -21.91
CA LEU A 6 -44.28 0.04 -21.95
C LEU A 6 -43.58 1.24 -21.29
N THR A 7 -44.15 2.45 -21.37
CA THR A 7 -43.62 3.65 -20.71
C THR A 7 -43.85 3.66 -19.20
N ALA A 8 -44.93 3.05 -18.71
CA ALA A 8 -45.21 2.93 -17.28
C ALA A 8 -44.24 1.99 -16.54
N GLN A 9 -43.75 0.94 -17.22
CA GLN A 9 -42.88 -0.06 -16.59
C GLN A 9 -41.42 0.42 -16.46
N ILE A 10 -40.98 1.34 -17.31
CA ILE A 10 -39.63 1.94 -17.27
C ILE A 10 -39.57 3.07 -16.23
N GLY A 11 -40.67 3.83 -16.05
CA GLY A 11 -40.76 4.95 -15.10
C GLY A 11 -40.79 4.57 -13.62
N ALA A 12 -41.15 3.34 -13.26
CA ALA A 12 -41.12 2.85 -11.87
C ALA A 12 -39.75 2.25 -11.46
N PHE A 13 -38.90 1.92 -12.44
CA PHE A 13 -37.58 1.32 -12.20
C PHE A 13 -36.51 2.38 -11.91
N VAL A 14 -36.59 3.54 -12.57
CA VAL A 14 -35.66 4.67 -12.39
C VAL A 14 -35.68 5.25 -10.95
N PRO A 15 -36.84 5.52 -10.32
CA PRO A 15 -36.89 6.05 -8.95
C PRO A 15 -36.42 5.05 -7.89
N CYS A 16 -36.67 3.75 -8.11
CA CYS A 16 -36.23 2.69 -7.19
C CYS A 16 -34.70 2.54 -7.20
N LEU A 17 -34.07 2.72 -8.37
CA LEU A 17 -32.61 2.69 -8.51
C LEU A 17 -31.95 3.91 -7.84
N GLU A 18 -32.54 5.11 -7.98
CA GLU A 18 -32.06 6.34 -7.33
C GLU A 18 -32.23 6.30 -5.80
N LEU A 19 -33.38 5.81 -5.29
CA LEU A 19 -33.61 5.60 -3.86
C LEU A 19 -32.63 4.60 -3.24
N LYS A 20 -32.38 3.47 -3.93
CA LYS A 20 -31.45 2.44 -3.45
C LYS A 20 -30.00 2.91 -3.48
N THR A 21 -29.64 3.75 -4.46
CA THR A 21 -28.33 4.42 -4.52
C THR A 21 -28.17 5.43 -3.39
N GLY A 22 -29.21 6.22 -3.10
CA GLY A 22 -29.24 7.16 -1.98
C GLY A 22 -29.08 6.48 -0.63
N GLU A 23 -29.77 5.36 -0.39
CA GLU A 23 -29.60 4.57 0.84
C GLU A 23 -28.18 3.99 0.99
N ILE A 24 -27.58 3.49 -0.09
CA ILE A 24 -26.20 2.99 -0.08
C ILE A 24 -25.25 4.12 0.28
N LEU A 25 -25.41 5.29 -0.34
CA LEU A 25 -24.57 6.45 -0.08
C LEU A 25 -24.69 6.91 1.38
N LEU A 26 -25.92 7.02 1.90
CA LEU A 26 -26.17 7.39 3.29
C LEU A 26 -25.59 6.36 4.27
N ARG A 27 -25.70 5.06 3.99
CA ARG A 27 -25.10 4.00 4.81
C ARG A 27 -23.57 4.05 4.76
N MET A 28 -22.96 4.32 3.60
CA MET A 28 -21.51 4.48 3.46
C MET A 28 -21.01 5.71 4.22
N MET A 29 -21.67 6.86 4.04
CA MET A 29 -21.34 8.11 4.72
C MET A 29 -21.50 7.98 6.24
N SER A 30 -22.59 7.37 6.69
CA SER A 30 -22.83 7.07 8.10
C SER A 30 -21.77 6.13 8.68
N LYS A 31 -21.32 5.13 7.91
CA LYS A 31 -20.26 4.22 8.37
C LYS A 31 -18.90 4.92 8.47
N ILE A 32 -18.59 5.81 7.53
CA ILE A 32 -17.36 6.61 7.55
C ILE A 32 -17.38 7.61 8.72
N SER A 33 -18.53 8.25 9.00
CA SER A 33 -18.67 9.18 10.12
C SER A 33 -18.62 8.50 11.50
N ASN A 34 -18.75 7.18 11.56
CA ASN A 34 -18.76 6.39 12.79
C ASN A 34 -17.50 5.51 12.98
N LEU A 35 -16.39 5.86 12.32
CA LEU A 35 -15.11 5.18 12.57
C LEU A 35 -14.53 5.56 13.93
N SER A 36 -14.01 4.58 14.67
CA SER A 36 -13.27 4.86 15.90
C SER A 36 -11.93 5.54 15.61
N ASN A 37 -11.35 6.22 16.60
CA ASN A 37 -10.00 6.80 16.48
C ASN A 37 -8.95 5.75 16.10
N GLU A 38 -9.09 4.51 16.59
CA GLU A 38 -8.21 3.39 16.23
C GLU A 38 -8.30 3.06 14.73
N GLN A 39 -9.52 2.98 14.18
CA GLN A 39 -9.75 2.73 12.76
C GLN A 39 -9.25 3.87 11.89
N LEU A 40 -9.50 5.11 12.30
CA LEU A 40 -9.01 6.31 11.61
C LEU A 40 -7.48 6.34 11.59
N ALA A 41 -6.81 6.10 12.73
CA ALA A 41 -5.36 6.05 12.82
C ALA A 41 -4.78 4.94 11.93
N TYR A 42 -5.35 3.74 11.98
CA TYR A 42 -4.93 2.62 11.14
C TYR A 42 -5.07 2.94 9.64
N HIS A 43 -6.24 3.39 9.19
CA HIS A 43 -6.48 3.64 7.77
C HIS A 43 -5.68 4.83 7.25
N SER A 44 -5.54 5.90 8.02
CA SER A 44 -4.74 7.06 7.64
C SER A 44 -3.25 6.71 7.57
N ALA A 45 -2.69 6.00 8.55
CA ALA A 45 -1.30 5.55 8.53
C ALA A 45 -1.03 4.62 7.34
N ARG A 46 -1.90 3.63 7.10
CA ARG A 46 -1.80 2.73 5.94
C ARG A 46 -1.79 3.49 4.62
N LEU A 47 -2.71 4.45 4.44
CA LEU A 47 -2.78 5.25 3.22
C LEU A 47 -1.57 6.16 3.06
N ALA A 48 -1.13 6.84 4.11
CA ALA A 48 0.06 7.70 4.08
C ALA A 48 1.31 6.91 3.68
N MET A 49 1.50 5.73 4.25
CA MET A 49 2.61 4.83 3.88
C MET A 49 2.48 4.31 2.45
N GLY A 50 1.26 3.99 2.00
CA GLY A 50 0.99 3.59 0.63
C GLY A 50 1.35 4.68 -0.39
N VAL A 51 0.95 5.93 -0.11
CA VAL A 51 1.33 7.10 -0.92
C VAL A 51 2.84 7.29 -0.91
N SER A 52 3.49 7.28 0.26
CA SER A 52 4.94 7.46 0.38
C SER A 52 5.72 6.53 -0.56
N LEU A 53 5.46 5.22 -0.47
CA LEU A 53 6.19 4.21 -1.25
C LEU A 53 5.79 4.23 -2.73
N LEU A 54 4.49 4.41 -3.03
CA LEU A 54 4.04 4.47 -4.42
C LEU A 54 4.71 5.59 -5.18
N PHE A 55 4.76 6.79 -4.60
CA PHE A 55 5.38 7.94 -5.27
C PHE A 55 6.91 7.84 -5.28
N HIS A 56 7.53 7.25 -4.25
CA HIS A 56 8.97 6.96 -4.26
C HIS A 56 9.39 6.16 -5.49
N GLY A 57 8.74 5.02 -5.74
CA GLY A 57 9.01 4.22 -6.92
C GLY A 57 8.44 4.83 -8.20
N GLY A 58 7.25 5.43 -8.12
CA GLY A 58 6.53 6.02 -9.25
C GLY A 58 7.30 7.13 -9.96
N VAL A 59 7.94 8.04 -9.22
CA VAL A 59 8.78 9.09 -9.81
C VAL A 59 10.10 8.55 -10.37
N ARG A 60 10.49 7.33 -9.99
CA ARG A 60 11.71 6.66 -10.47
C ARG A 60 11.46 5.80 -11.71
N LEU A 61 10.24 5.30 -11.92
CA LEU A 61 9.88 4.50 -13.10
C LEU A 61 10.25 5.14 -14.44
N PRO A 62 9.99 6.44 -14.70
CA PRO A 62 10.39 7.07 -15.96
C PRO A 62 11.91 7.19 -16.16
N LYS A 63 12.68 7.13 -15.07
CA LYS A 63 14.15 7.28 -15.04
C LYS A 63 14.82 6.04 -14.43
N LEU A 64 14.23 4.88 -14.67
CA LEU A 64 14.57 3.62 -13.99
C LEU A 64 16.04 3.23 -14.19
N GLN A 65 16.53 3.27 -15.43
CA GLN A 65 17.93 2.99 -15.75
C GLN A 65 18.88 3.95 -15.02
N THR A 66 18.59 5.25 -15.05
CA THR A 66 19.41 6.28 -14.39
C THR A 66 19.45 6.05 -12.87
N PHE A 67 18.31 5.72 -12.26
CA PHE A 67 18.24 5.41 -10.84
C PHE A 67 19.04 4.14 -10.51
N ALA A 68 18.83 3.05 -11.25
CA ALA A 68 19.52 1.78 -11.02
C ALA A 68 21.03 1.90 -11.20
N SER A 69 21.50 2.64 -12.21
CA SER A 69 22.93 2.94 -12.39
C SER A 69 23.48 3.80 -11.25
N GLY A 70 22.69 4.76 -10.74
CA GLY A 70 23.07 5.56 -9.58
C GLY A 70 23.19 4.74 -8.30
N VAL A 71 22.29 3.77 -8.10
CA VAL A 71 22.42 2.76 -7.04
C VAL A 71 23.71 1.98 -7.25
N ALA A 72 23.93 1.39 -8.43
CA ALA A 72 25.10 0.57 -8.70
C ALA A 72 26.42 1.30 -8.38
N LYS A 73 26.52 2.56 -8.82
CA LYS A 73 27.66 3.44 -8.54
C LYS A 73 27.87 3.70 -7.06
N GLY A 74 26.80 3.88 -6.29
CA GLY A 74 26.86 4.11 -4.84
C GLY A 74 27.41 2.92 -4.04
N TYR A 75 27.48 1.73 -4.65
CA TYR A 75 28.02 0.51 -4.05
C TYR A 75 29.38 0.10 -4.65
N GLU A 76 30.01 0.95 -5.47
CA GLU A 76 31.37 0.73 -5.94
C GLU A 76 32.33 0.58 -4.74
N GLY A 77 33.21 -0.43 -4.79
CA GLY A 77 34.11 -0.76 -3.68
C GLY A 77 33.52 -1.69 -2.60
N THR A 78 32.23 -2.01 -2.66
CA THR A 78 31.62 -3.06 -1.83
C THR A 78 31.60 -4.40 -2.56
N PHE A 79 31.41 -5.50 -1.82
CA PHE A 79 31.31 -6.83 -2.42
C PHE A 79 30.04 -7.05 -3.26
N ILE A 80 29.04 -6.17 -3.17
CA ILE A 80 27.81 -6.21 -3.99
C ILE A 80 27.85 -5.21 -5.16
N GLY A 81 28.97 -4.52 -5.37
CA GLY A 81 29.14 -3.57 -6.47
C GLY A 81 28.96 -4.19 -7.86
N GLY A 82 28.64 -3.35 -8.85
CA GLY A 82 28.46 -3.79 -10.25
C GLY A 82 27.06 -4.38 -10.52
N PHE A 83 27.02 -5.59 -11.09
CA PHE A 83 25.78 -6.22 -11.54
C PHE A 83 24.76 -6.50 -10.40
N PRO A 84 25.17 -6.97 -9.20
CA PRO A 84 24.23 -7.20 -8.11
C PRO A 84 23.53 -5.91 -7.63
N SER A 85 24.29 -4.83 -7.38
CA SER A 85 23.72 -3.54 -6.95
C SER A 85 22.89 -2.86 -8.05
N LEU A 86 23.24 -3.05 -9.33
CA LEU A 86 22.42 -2.61 -10.46
C LEU A 86 21.05 -3.31 -10.45
N THR A 87 21.04 -4.64 -10.29
CA THR A 87 19.81 -5.44 -10.25
C THR A 87 18.96 -5.08 -9.03
N ALA A 88 19.60 -4.84 -7.88
CA ALA A 88 18.93 -4.34 -6.69
C ALA A 88 18.26 -2.98 -6.93
N GLY A 89 18.94 -2.06 -7.65
CA GLY A 89 18.38 -0.76 -8.03
C GLY A 89 17.07 -0.86 -8.82
N TYR A 90 16.97 -1.80 -9.76
CA TYR A 90 15.71 -2.10 -10.46
C TYR A 90 14.65 -2.66 -9.51
N PHE A 91 15.02 -3.68 -8.73
CA PHE A 91 14.10 -4.36 -7.83
C PHE A 91 13.49 -3.41 -6.79
N ILE A 92 14.28 -2.48 -6.25
CA ILE A 92 13.83 -1.46 -5.30
C ILE A 92 12.64 -0.69 -5.86
N VAL A 93 12.73 -0.19 -7.10
CA VAL A 93 11.65 0.64 -7.67
C VAL A 93 10.35 -0.15 -7.83
N PHE A 94 10.43 -1.39 -8.34
CA PHE A 94 9.25 -2.24 -8.48
C PHE A 94 8.66 -2.65 -7.13
N ALA A 95 9.51 -2.95 -6.14
CA ALA A 95 9.07 -3.28 -4.79
C ALA A 95 8.38 -2.09 -4.11
N GLU A 96 8.93 -0.87 -4.24
CA GLU A 96 8.31 0.37 -3.73
C GLU A 96 6.90 0.57 -4.29
N VAL A 97 6.75 0.44 -5.62
CA VAL A 97 5.44 0.57 -6.28
C VAL A 97 4.48 -0.54 -5.85
N ALA A 98 4.93 -1.79 -5.80
CA ALA A 98 4.09 -2.92 -5.41
C ALA A 98 3.59 -2.81 -3.95
N VAL A 99 4.48 -2.44 -3.02
CA VAL A 99 4.12 -2.17 -1.63
C VAL A 99 3.13 -1.01 -1.55
N GLY A 100 3.43 0.11 -2.23
CA GLY A 100 2.56 1.28 -2.27
C GLY A 100 1.15 0.96 -2.75
N LEU A 101 1.02 0.27 -3.89
CA LEU A 101 -0.27 -0.15 -4.43
C LEU A 101 -1.02 -1.11 -3.50
N GLY A 102 -0.34 -2.12 -2.96
CA GLY A 102 -0.99 -3.08 -2.04
C GLY A 102 -1.49 -2.40 -0.75
N LEU A 103 -0.76 -1.41 -0.25
CA LEU A 103 -1.18 -0.60 0.88
C LEU A 103 -2.36 0.32 0.54
N LEU A 104 -2.45 0.87 -0.67
CA LEU A 104 -3.58 1.70 -1.07
C LEU A 104 -4.85 0.88 -1.33
N ILE A 105 -4.74 -0.22 -2.08
CA ILE A 105 -5.84 -1.12 -2.41
C ILE A 105 -6.52 -1.65 -1.14
N GLY A 106 -5.73 -2.04 -0.13
CA GLY A 106 -6.27 -2.48 1.16
C GLY A 106 -6.64 -3.97 1.21
N GLY A 107 -7.49 -4.33 2.16
CA GLY A 107 -8.01 -5.69 2.31
C GLY A 107 -6.94 -6.72 2.67
N GLN A 108 -6.96 -7.87 1.98
CA GLN A 108 -5.99 -8.95 2.16
C GLN A 108 -4.59 -8.59 1.65
N PHE A 109 -4.49 -7.65 0.71
CA PHE A 109 -3.21 -7.22 0.14
C PHE A 109 -2.39 -6.41 1.15
N THR A 110 -3.02 -5.74 2.11
CA THR A 110 -2.32 -4.95 3.14
C THR A 110 -1.33 -5.79 3.92
N ARG A 111 -1.69 -6.99 4.36
CA ARG A 111 -0.79 -7.87 5.11
C ARG A 111 0.48 -8.19 4.31
N TRP A 112 0.31 -8.61 3.05
CA TRP A 112 1.44 -8.98 2.21
C TRP A 112 2.27 -7.77 1.78
N ALA A 113 1.64 -6.62 1.53
CA ALA A 113 2.32 -5.37 1.25
C ALA A 113 3.17 -4.90 2.45
N LEU A 114 2.67 -5.06 3.68
CA LEU A 114 3.43 -4.74 4.91
C LEU A 114 4.62 -5.69 5.09
N VAL A 115 4.44 -7.00 4.90
CA VAL A 115 5.54 -7.97 4.96
C VAL A 115 6.60 -7.67 3.91
N LEU A 116 6.18 -7.38 2.67
CA LEU A 116 7.09 -6.98 1.59
C LEU A 116 7.78 -5.64 1.91
N GLY A 117 7.07 -4.68 2.49
CA GLY A 117 7.63 -3.39 2.91
C GLY A 117 8.68 -3.53 4.02
N ILE A 118 8.43 -4.39 5.01
CA ILE A 118 9.39 -4.72 6.07
C ILE A 118 10.64 -5.38 5.47
N ALA A 119 10.44 -6.37 4.59
CA ALA A 119 11.56 -7.04 3.90
C ALA A 119 12.37 -6.05 3.04
N LEU A 120 11.69 -5.15 2.32
CA LEU A 120 12.31 -4.09 1.54
C LEU A 120 13.16 -3.16 2.42
N MET A 121 12.63 -2.71 3.57
CA MET A 121 13.41 -1.91 4.52
C MET A 121 14.63 -2.67 5.03
N GLY A 122 14.51 -3.97 5.33
CA GLY A 122 15.66 -4.80 5.72
C GLY A 122 16.76 -4.85 4.65
N VAL A 123 16.39 -5.04 3.38
CA VAL A 123 17.34 -5.02 2.24
C VAL A 123 17.98 -3.64 2.07
N LEU A 124 17.19 -2.56 2.17
CA LEU A 124 17.70 -1.19 2.06
C LEU A 124 18.64 -0.84 3.21
N MET A 125 18.31 -1.25 4.44
CA MET A 125 19.14 -1.04 5.62
C MET A 125 20.46 -1.78 5.51
N PHE A 126 20.43 -3.05 5.07
CA PHE A 126 21.64 -3.82 4.80
C PHE A 126 22.57 -3.10 3.81
N GLY A 127 22.02 -2.62 2.69
CA GLY A 127 22.82 -1.87 1.74
C GLY A 127 23.32 -0.53 2.30
N THR A 128 22.48 0.18 3.03
CA THR A 128 22.80 1.48 3.65
C THR A 128 23.94 1.36 4.65
N THR A 129 23.94 0.31 5.49
CA THR A 129 25.02 0.07 6.45
C THR A 129 26.28 -0.44 5.78
N LEU A 130 26.17 -1.17 4.66
CA LEU A 130 27.32 -1.63 3.88
C LEU A 130 28.13 -0.48 3.27
N VAL A 131 27.48 0.64 2.93
CA VAL A 131 28.14 1.86 2.41
C VAL A 131 28.26 2.97 3.46
N GLU A 132 28.01 2.64 4.73
CA GLU A 132 28.12 3.58 5.87
C GLU A 132 27.28 4.87 5.72
N ALA A 133 26.14 4.79 5.03
CA ALA A 133 25.24 5.93 4.80
C ALA A 133 24.30 6.17 6.00
N TRP A 134 24.88 6.56 7.13
CA TRP A 134 24.19 6.77 8.42
C TRP A 134 23.09 7.83 8.34
N GLU A 135 23.13 8.73 7.37
CA GLU A 135 22.11 9.74 7.14
C GLU A 135 20.78 9.15 6.63
N ARG A 136 20.82 8.01 5.94
CA ARG A 136 19.62 7.37 5.36
C ARG A 136 18.97 6.39 6.33
N LEU A 137 19.77 5.77 7.19
CA LEU A 137 19.34 4.69 8.07
C LEU A 137 18.15 5.07 8.99
N PRO A 138 18.10 6.26 9.64
CA PRO A 138 16.97 6.65 10.48
C PRO A 138 15.64 6.66 9.73
N SER A 139 15.63 7.15 8.49
CA SER A 139 14.42 7.21 7.68
C SER A 139 13.86 5.82 7.37
N GLN A 140 14.73 4.83 7.14
CA GLN A 140 14.36 3.43 6.88
C GLN A 140 13.82 2.75 8.14
N ILE A 141 14.45 3.02 9.29
CA ILE A 141 13.98 2.53 10.60
C ILE A 141 12.57 3.07 10.91
N VAL A 142 12.30 4.34 10.62
CA VAL A 142 10.95 4.91 10.80
C VAL A 142 9.92 4.20 9.93
N HIS A 143 10.22 3.95 8.65
CA HIS A 143 9.31 3.20 7.78
C HIS A 143 9.07 1.77 8.29
N LEU A 144 10.14 1.09 8.73
CA LEU A 144 10.07 -0.24 9.32
C LEU A 144 9.15 -0.26 10.55
N ILE A 145 9.33 0.68 11.48
CA ILE A 145 8.50 0.80 12.68
C ILE A 145 7.04 1.03 12.32
N ILE A 146 6.75 1.94 11.38
CA ILE A 146 5.37 2.21 10.97
C ILE A 146 4.75 0.96 10.31
N PHE A 147 5.46 0.28 9.42
CA PHE A 147 4.96 -0.97 8.82
C PHE A 147 4.69 -2.04 9.88
N TYR A 148 5.59 -2.20 10.85
CA TYR A 148 5.41 -3.12 11.97
C TYR A 148 4.15 -2.78 12.78
N LEU A 149 3.96 -1.50 13.14
CA LEU A 149 2.79 -1.05 13.90
C LEU A 149 1.48 -1.28 13.15
N ILE A 150 1.45 -1.02 11.84
CA ILE A 150 0.26 -1.30 11.02
C ILE A 150 0.02 -2.81 10.95
N LEU A 151 1.06 -3.63 10.75
CA LEU A 151 0.93 -5.09 10.65
C LEU A 151 0.40 -5.73 11.94
N MET A 152 0.82 -5.21 13.09
CA MET A 152 0.35 -5.65 14.41
C MET A 152 -1.07 -5.17 14.75
N ASN A 153 -1.61 -4.19 14.02
CA ASN A 153 -2.94 -3.67 14.29
C ASN A 153 -4.03 -4.72 13.98
N ARG A 154 -5.03 -4.83 14.87
CA ARG A 154 -6.17 -5.76 14.73
C ARG A 154 -6.98 -5.61 13.44
N HIS A 155 -6.92 -4.45 12.79
CA HIS A 155 -7.61 -4.16 11.54
C HIS A 155 -6.84 -4.64 10.30
N THR A 156 -5.61 -5.13 10.46
CA THR A 156 -4.87 -5.79 9.38
C THR A 156 -5.43 -7.19 9.16
N SER A 157 -5.84 -7.47 7.92
CA SER A 157 -6.39 -8.77 7.53
C SER A 157 -5.40 -9.89 7.82
N GLY A 158 -5.78 -10.86 8.67
CA GLY A 158 -4.98 -12.03 9.00
C GLY A 158 -5.75 -13.34 8.86
N PRO A 159 -5.06 -14.50 8.90
CA PRO A 159 -5.71 -15.80 9.06
C PRO A 159 -6.62 -15.73 10.29
N LYS A 160 -7.87 -16.16 10.13
CA LYS A 160 -8.74 -16.38 11.28
C LYS A 160 -8.14 -17.56 12.04
N VAL A 161 -7.44 -17.27 13.14
CA VAL A 161 -7.03 -18.32 14.07
C VAL A 161 -8.32 -18.79 14.71
N GLU A 162 -8.81 -19.94 14.28
CA GLU A 162 -9.94 -20.59 14.92
C GLU A 162 -9.52 -20.85 16.37
N PRO A 163 -10.30 -20.39 17.37
CA PRO A 163 -9.90 -20.53 18.75
C PRO A 163 -9.68 -22.01 19.02
N ALA A 164 -8.45 -22.36 19.40
CA ALA A 164 -8.13 -23.72 19.81
C ALA A 164 -9.14 -24.11 20.89
N LEU A 165 -9.93 -25.16 20.61
CA LEU A 165 -10.85 -25.77 21.56
C LEU A 165 -10.08 -26.00 22.87
N LYS A 166 -10.43 -25.22 23.88
CA LYS A 166 -9.98 -25.42 25.26
C LYS A 166 -10.98 -26.34 25.96
#